data_AF-A0A553IJ33-F1
#
_entry.id   AF-A0A553IJ33-F1
#
_cell.length_a   1.000
_cell.length_b   1.000
_cell.length_c   1.000
_cell.angle_alpha   90.00
_cell.angle_beta   90.00
_cell.angle_gamma   90.00
#
_symmetry.space_group_name_H-M   'P 1'
#
loop_
_entity.id
_entity.type
_entity.pdbx_description
1 polymer ?
#
loop_
_entity_poly.entity_id
_entity_poly.type
_entity_poly.pdbx_seq_one_letter_code
_entity_poly.pdbx_strand_id
1 'polypeptide(L)'
;MNKGALGLAYAARKVVIGQEEVVKALQKKQLHLVLLATDASDNTTKKIKDKTNTYQIQLIHTHTSLDISSAIGKKNIKVIGIKDKGFSMMIK
;
A
#
# COMPACT_ATOMS: atom_id res chain seq x y z
N MET A 1 5.02 6.77 -8.47
CA MET A 1 4.21 7.27 -7.35
C MET A 1 4.73 8.63 -6.90
N ASN A 2 3.85 9.50 -6.44
CA ASN A 2 4.22 10.74 -5.77
C ASN A 2 4.68 10.46 -4.32
N LYS A 3 5.98 10.52 -4.05
CA LYS A 3 6.57 10.24 -2.71
C LYS A 3 6.05 11.21 -1.64
N GLY A 4 5.87 12.49 -1.98
CA GLY A 4 5.37 13.50 -1.04
C GLY A 4 3.94 13.23 -0.59
N ALA A 5 3.05 12.85 -1.52
CA ALA A 5 1.68 12.50 -1.20
C ALA A 5 1.60 11.26 -0.28
N LEU A 6 2.46 10.26 -0.51
CA LEU A 6 2.52 9.07 0.35
C LEU A 6 3.00 9.41 1.77
N GLY A 7 4.02 10.26 1.89
CA GLY A 7 4.50 10.77 3.19
C GLY A 7 3.43 11.55 3.95
N LEU A 8 2.67 12.40 3.27
CA LEU A 8 1.53 13.14 3.85
C LEU A 8 0.41 12.19 4.30
N ALA A 9 0.06 11.19 3.47
CA ALA A 9 -0.93 10.18 3.83
C ALA A 9 -0.52 9.41 5.10
N TYR A 10 0.77 9.09 5.23
CA TYR A 10 1.33 8.46 6.43
C TYR A 10 1.23 9.38 7.65
N ALA A 11 1.65 10.65 7.54
CA ALA A 11 1.57 11.63 8.61
C ALA A 11 0.12 11.87 9.08
N ALA A 12 -0.83 11.88 8.16
CA ALA A 12 -2.27 12.00 8.42
C ALA A 12 -2.91 10.72 8.99
N ARG A 13 -2.13 9.64 9.22
CA ARG A 13 -2.61 8.32 9.69
C ARG A 13 -3.66 7.70 8.77
N LYS A 14 -3.62 8.04 7.47
CA LYS A 14 -4.55 7.55 6.43
C LYS A 14 -4.02 6.33 5.68
N VAL A 15 -3.12 5.57 6.30
CA VAL A 15 -2.52 4.37 5.72
C VAL A 15 -2.50 3.22 6.72
N VAL A 16 -2.32 2.01 6.21
CA VAL A 16 -2.03 0.79 6.97
C VAL A 16 -0.82 0.12 6.36
N ILE A 17 0.05 -0.45 7.21
CA ILE A 17 1.35 -0.96 6.79
C ILE A 17 1.44 -2.44 7.15
N GLY A 18 2.00 -3.23 6.24
CA GLY A 18 2.24 -4.65 6.45
C GLY A 18 1.13 -5.53 5.88
N GLN A 19 1.51 -6.75 5.48
CA GLN A 19 0.65 -7.69 4.78
C GLN A 19 -0.65 -8.00 5.53
N GLU A 20 -0.57 -8.39 6.80
CA GLU A 20 -1.76 -8.81 7.57
C GLU A 20 -2.73 -7.65 7.80
N GLU A 21 -2.23 -6.47 8.15
CA GLU A 21 -3.07 -5.29 8.38
C GLU A 21 -3.72 -4.78 7.11
N VAL A 22 -3.01 -4.83 5.97
CA VAL A 22 -3.58 -4.52 4.65
C VAL A 22 -4.68 -5.51 4.31
N VAL A 23 -4.48 -6.81 4.51
CA VAL A 23 -5.49 -7.84 4.23
C VAL A 23 -6.73 -7.65 5.11
N LYS A 24 -6.56 -7.37 6.41
CA LYS A 24 -7.68 -7.04 7.31
C LYS A 24 -8.44 -5.79 6.85
N ALA A 25 -7.74 -4.75 6.42
CA ALA A 25 -8.36 -3.53 5.93
C ALA A 25 -9.07 -3.70 4.59
N LEU A 26 -8.56 -4.55 3.68
CA LEU A 26 -9.24 -4.98 2.46
C LEU A 26 -10.56 -5.70 2.79
N GLN A 27 -10.53 -6.65 3.71
CA GLN A 27 -11.73 -7.37 4.17
C GLN A 27 -12.80 -6.43 4.75
N LYS A 28 -12.37 -5.39 5.47
CA LYS A 28 -13.25 -4.34 6.02
C LYS A 28 -13.67 -3.29 4.98
N LYS A 29 -13.25 -3.41 3.71
CA LYS A 29 -13.50 -2.44 2.63
C LYS A 29 -13.05 -1.02 2.98
N GLN A 30 -11.93 -0.90 3.71
CA GLN A 30 -11.41 0.38 4.20
C GLN A 30 -10.31 0.98 3.32
N LEU A 31 -9.96 0.34 2.20
CA LEU A 31 -8.84 0.76 1.35
C LEU A 31 -9.33 1.18 -0.02
N HIS A 32 -8.65 2.18 -0.58
CA HIS A 32 -8.89 2.67 -1.95
C HIS A 32 -7.73 2.34 -2.89
N LEU A 33 -6.53 2.14 -2.34
CA LEU A 33 -5.32 1.80 -3.10
C LEU A 33 -4.39 0.95 -2.23
N VAL A 34 -3.69 0.00 -2.85
CA VAL A 34 -2.60 -0.75 -2.22
C VAL A 34 -1.32 -0.56 -3.03
N LEU A 35 -0.22 -0.30 -2.35
CA LEU A 35 1.12 -0.37 -2.92
C LEU A 35 1.80 -1.65 -2.42
N LEU A 36 2.36 -2.41 -3.36
CA LEU A 36 3.17 -3.59 -3.11
C LEU A 36 4.56 -3.34 -3.69
N ALA A 37 5.58 -3.66 -2.90
CA ALA A 37 6.96 -3.60 -3.34
C ALA A 37 7.28 -4.72 -4.34
N THR A 38 8.04 -4.42 -5.40
CA THR A 38 8.46 -5.40 -6.42
C THR A 38 9.38 -6.49 -5.88
N ASP A 39 10.11 -6.19 -4.80
CA ASP A 39 10.98 -7.09 -4.04
C ASP A 39 10.27 -7.69 -2.80
N ALA A 40 8.93 -7.70 -2.80
CA ALA A 40 8.15 -8.49 -1.86
C ALA A 40 8.34 -9.99 -2.11
N SER A 41 8.24 -10.81 -1.06
CA SER A 41 8.34 -12.27 -1.21
C SER A 41 7.16 -12.81 -2.02
N ASP A 42 7.33 -13.96 -2.66
CA ASP A 42 6.30 -14.57 -3.49
C ASP A 42 4.99 -14.78 -2.74
N ASN A 43 5.08 -15.23 -1.48
CA ASN A 43 3.92 -15.41 -0.61
C ASN A 43 3.17 -14.08 -0.37
N THR A 44 3.89 -12.99 -0.11
CA THR A 44 3.28 -11.66 0.06
C THR A 44 2.67 -11.16 -1.23
N THR A 45 3.40 -11.29 -2.33
CA THR A 45 2.96 -10.84 -3.65
C THR A 45 1.69 -11.54 -4.09
N LYS A 46 1.63 -12.87 -3.96
CA LYS A 46 0.45 -13.67 -4.26
C LYS A 46 -0.73 -13.27 -3.38
N LYS A 47 -0.55 -13.26 -2.06
CA LYS A 47 -1.63 -12.96 -1.10
C LYS A 47 -2.22 -11.57 -1.33
N ILE A 48 -1.38 -10.55 -1.57
CA ILE A 48 -1.86 -9.19 -1.81
C ILE A 48 -2.57 -9.09 -3.16
N LYS A 49 -1.99 -9.61 -4.25
CA LYS A 49 -2.61 -9.61 -5.59
C LYS A 49 -3.99 -10.28 -5.57
N ASP A 50 -4.10 -11.47 -4.99
CA ASP A 50 -5.34 -12.22 -4.90
C ASP A 50 -6.41 -11.42 -4.14
N LYS A 51 -6.03 -10.80 -3.01
CA LYS A 51 -6.96 -10.02 -2.20
C LYS A 51 -7.36 -8.71 -2.86
N THR A 52 -6.44 -7.97 -3.47
CA THR A 52 -6.80 -6.75 -4.21
C THR A 52 -7.71 -7.04 -5.39
N ASN A 53 -7.49 -8.15 -6.10
CA ASN A 53 -8.40 -8.61 -7.16
C ASN A 53 -9.79 -8.96 -6.61
N THR A 54 -9.84 -9.74 -5.51
CA THR A 54 -11.09 -10.15 -4.86
C THR A 54 -11.95 -8.96 -4.42
N TYR A 55 -11.32 -7.95 -3.82
CA TYR A 55 -12.01 -6.76 -3.32
C TYR A 55 -12.06 -5.61 -4.34
N GLN A 56 -11.62 -5.85 -5.57
CA GLN A 56 -11.57 -4.87 -6.67
C GLN A 56 -10.88 -3.54 -6.29
N ILE A 57 -9.79 -3.64 -5.52
CA ILE A 57 -8.97 -2.50 -5.11
C ILE A 57 -7.78 -2.35 -6.05
N GLN A 58 -7.49 -1.11 -6.43
CA GLN A 58 -6.34 -0.84 -7.28
C GLN A 58 -5.03 -1.24 -6.58
N LEU A 59 -4.16 -1.93 -7.31
CA LEU A 59 -2.83 -2.33 -6.87
C LEU A 59 -1.76 -1.63 -7.72
N ILE A 60 -0.79 -0.99 -7.08
CA ILE A 60 0.44 -0.51 -7.71
C ILE A 60 1.58 -1.41 -7.27
N HIS A 61 2.28 -1.99 -8.25
CA HIS A 61 3.35 -2.96 -8.05
C HIS A 61 4.54 -2.67 -8.98
N THR A 62 5.01 -1.44 -8.95
CA THR A 62 6.06 -0.91 -9.83
C THR A 62 7.23 -0.28 -9.09
N HIS A 63 7.19 -0.26 -7.75
CA HIS A 63 8.19 0.40 -6.90
C HIS A 63 8.83 -0.60 -5.94
N THR A 64 10.07 -0.33 -5.56
CA THR A 64 10.79 -1.17 -4.59
C THR A 64 10.37 -0.87 -3.15
N SER A 65 10.69 -1.76 -2.23
CA SER A 65 10.49 -1.54 -0.80
C SER A 65 11.29 -0.34 -0.30
N LEU A 66 12.44 -0.04 -0.91
CA LEU A 66 13.23 1.16 -0.62
C LEU A 66 12.48 2.45 -1.02
N ASP A 67 11.83 2.46 -2.18
CA ASP A 67 11.03 3.60 -2.63
C ASP A 67 9.85 3.87 -1.70
N ILE A 68 9.15 2.82 -1.29
CA ILE A 68 8.02 2.91 -0.36
C ILE A 68 8.50 3.36 1.02
N SER A 69 9.57 2.74 1.52
CA SER A 69 10.14 3.01 2.85
C SER A 69 10.65 4.44 2.97
N SER A 70 11.38 4.93 1.96
CA SER A 70 11.93 6.29 1.93
C SER A 70 10.85 7.37 1.93
N ALA A 71 9.73 7.13 1.23
CA ALA A 71 8.62 8.08 1.17
C ALA A 71 7.94 8.33 2.53
N ILE A 72 8.01 7.37 3.46
CA ILE A 72 7.39 7.48 4.79
C ILE A 72 8.41 7.54 5.94
N GLY A 73 9.71 7.64 5.64
CA GLY A 73 10.76 7.68 6.64
C GLY A 73 10.88 6.41 7.50
N LYS A 74 10.55 5.24 6.94
CA LYS A 74 10.65 3.93 7.61
C LYS A 74 11.63 3.02 6.88
N LYS A 75 11.78 1.79 7.36
CA LYS A 75 12.63 0.74 6.77
C LYS A 75 11.80 -0.53 6.58
N ASN A 76 12.16 -1.32 5.57
CA ASN A 76 11.59 -2.64 5.27
C ASN A 76 10.07 -2.66 5.05
N ILE A 77 9.52 -1.60 4.45
CA ILE A 77 8.09 -1.53 4.12
C ILE A 77 7.86 -2.13 2.75
N LYS A 78 7.17 -3.28 2.73
CA LYS A 78 6.86 -4.03 1.51
C LYS A 78 5.42 -3.87 1.03
N VAL A 79 4.50 -3.55 1.93
CA VAL A 79 3.07 -3.40 1.60
C VAL A 79 2.50 -2.23 2.40
N ILE A 80 1.75 -1.36 1.72
CA ILE A 80 1.02 -0.26 2.34
C ILE A 80 -0.35 -0.09 1.67
N GLY A 81 -1.39 0.04 2.46
CA GLY A 81 -2.75 0.31 2.02
C GLY A 81 -3.14 1.75 2.35
N ILE A 82 -3.79 2.43 1.41
CA ILE A 82 -4.26 3.81 1.56
C ILE A 82 -5.76 3.79 1.87
N LYS A 83 -6.12 4.37 3.02
CA LYS A 83 -7.50 4.43 3.53
C LYS A 83 -8.30 5.61 2.99
N ASP A 84 -7.63 6.63 2.48
CA ASP A 84 -8.25 7.87 2.04
C ASP A 84 -8.30 7.96 0.51
N LYS A 85 -9.46 8.32 -0.02
CA LYS A 85 -9.69 8.40 -1.47
C LYS A 85 -8.89 9.52 -2.12
N GLY A 86 -8.78 10.69 -1.49
CA GLY A 86 -8.02 11.83 -2.02
C GLY A 86 -6.55 11.48 -2.17
N PHE A 87 -5.95 10.92 -1.11
CA PHE A 87 -4.56 10.46 -1.18
C PHE A 87 -4.36 9.35 -2.20
N SER A 88 -5.32 8.42 -2.34
CA SER A 88 -5.22 7.34 -3.34
C SER A 88 -5.10 7.87 -4.78
N MET A 89 -5.78 8.98 -5.09
CA MET A 89 -5.70 9.62 -6.41
C MET A 89 -4.40 10.39 -6.61
N MET A 90 -3.86 11.01 -5.56
CA MET A 90 -2.61 11.79 -5.65
C MET A 90 -1.36 10.91 -5.72
N ILE A 91 -1.42 9.70 -5.15
CA ILE A 91 -0.29 8.77 -5.06
C ILE A 91 -0.12 7.95 -6.35
N LYS A 92 -1.25 7.61 -7.00
CA LYS A 92 -1.31 6.88 -8.27
C LYS A 92 -0.37 7.49 -9.30
#